data_AF-A0A6V7L127-F1
#
_entry.id   AF-A0A6V7L127-F1
#
_cell.length_a   1.000
_cell.length_b   1.000
_cell.length_c   1.000
_cell.angle_alpha   90.00
_cell.angle_beta   90.00
_cell.angle_gamma   90.00
#
_symmetry.space_group_name_H-M   'P 1'
#
loop_
_entity.id
_entity.type
_entity.pdbx_description
1 polymer ?
#
loop_
_entity_poly.entity_id
_entity_poly.type
_entity_poly.pdbx_seq_one_letter_code
_entity_poly.pdbx_strand_id
1 'polypeptide(L)' 'LDMCNMVGNSVCDRSTLGFAFEAGACNRSAIDRNTEAVGMVEDNGGFSGIIPATHEVAH' A
#
# COMPACT_ATOMS: atom_id res chain seq x y z
N LEU A 1 -0.12 13.43 -4.26
CA LEU A 1 -0.65 13.12 -2.93
C LEU A 1 -2.16 12.99 -2.98
N ASP A 2 -2.60 11.95 -3.69
CA ASP A 2 -3.99 11.51 -3.81
C ASP A 2 -4.29 10.35 -2.84
N MET A 3 -3.28 9.61 -2.38
CA MET A 3 -3.47 8.62 -1.34
C MET A 3 -3.61 9.29 0.02
N CYS A 4 -4.48 8.75 0.88
CA CYS A 4 -4.54 9.18 2.26
C CYS A 4 -5.09 8.11 3.18
N ASN A 5 -4.71 8.24 4.44
CA ASN A 5 -5.32 7.51 5.54
C ASN A 5 -6.42 8.37 6.16
N MET A 6 -7.63 7.81 6.28
CA MET A 6 -8.75 8.48 6.92
C MET A 6 -8.60 8.41 8.44
N VAL A 7 -8.33 9.55 9.07
CA VAL A 7 -8.30 9.71 10.53
C VAL A 7 -9.67 10.18 11.00
N GLY A 8 -10.40 9.27 11.65
CA GLY A 8 -11.81 9.49 11.99
C GLY A 8 -12.69 9.58 10.74
N ASN A 9 -13.69 10.47 10.76
CA ASN A 9 -14.69 10.55 9.69
C ASN A 9 -14.48 11.72 8.72
N SER A 10 -13.44 12.53 8.89
CA SER A 10 -13.32 13.80 8.16
C SER A 10 -11.90 14.27 7.83
N VAL A 11 -10.86 13.68 8.42
CA VAL A 11 -9.48 14.10 8.18
C VAL A 11 -8.80 13.06 7.28
N CYS A 12 -8.31 13.51 6.13
CA CYS A 12 -7.56 12.71 5.18
C CYS A 12 -6.07 13.05 5.35
N ASP A 13 -5.34 12.18 6.06
CA ASP A 13 -3.91 12.31 6.29
C ASP A 13 -3.13 11.78 5.09
N ARG A 14 -2.45 12.69 4.39
CA ARG A 14 -1.70 12.43 3.16
C ARG A 14 -0.22 12.10 3.40
N SER A 15 0.17 11.82 4.64
CA SER A 15 1.55 11.43 4.98
C SER A 15 1.87 9.97 4.62
N THR A 16 0.84 9.14 4.43
CA THR A 16 1.00 7.74 4.01
C THR A 16 1.47 7.69 2.56
N LEU A 17 2.46 6.84 2.27
CA LEU A 17 3.07 6.68 0.94
C LEU A 17 2.86 5.29 0.32
N GLY A 18 2.30 4.35 1.09
CA GLY A 18 2.06 2.98 0.65
C GLY A 18 1.08 2.23 1.55
N PHE A 19 0.52 1.13 1.03
CA PHE A 19 -0.23 0.14 1.79
C PHE A 19 0.08 -1.26 1.24
N ALA A 20 0.29 -2.23 2.11
CA ALA A 20 0.41 -3.64 1.77
C ALA A 20 -0.21 -4.52 2.85
N PHE A 21 -0.57 -5.76 2.46
CA PHE A 21 -0.90 -6.80 3.43
C PHE A 21 0.38 -7.37 4.02
N GLU A 22 0.47 -7.37 5.35
CA GLU A 22 1.60 -8.01 6.06
C GLU A 22 1.69 -9.50 5.71
N ALA A 23 2.88 -9.96 5.33
CA ALA A 23 3.13 -11.32 4.86
C ALA A 23 2.19 -11.77 3.71
N GLY A 24 1.64 -10.83 2.95
CA GLY A 24 0.75 -11.11 1.82
C GLY A 24 1.47 -11.69 0.61
N ALA A 25 2.80 -11.61 0.55
CA ALA A 25 3.61 -12.08 -0.56
C ALA A 25 3.34 -13.57 -0.87
N CYS A 26 2.91 -13.84 -2.11
CA CYS A 26 2.52 -15.16 -2.60
C CYS A 26 1.38 -15.84 -1.81
N ASN A 27 0.73 -15.13 -0.89
CA ASN A 27 -0.43 -15.61 -0.17
C ASN A 27 -1.68 -15.45 -1.05
N ARG A 28 -2.43 -16.54 -1.18
CA ARG A 28 -3.69 -16.58 -1.93
C ARG A 28 -4.76 -17.15 -1.04
N SER A 29 -5.87 -16.44 -0.92
CA SER A 29 -7.06 -16.97 -0.25
C SER A 29 -7.51 -18.25 -0.97
N ALA A 30 -7.61 -19.34 -0.22
CA ALA A 30 -8.10 -20.62 -0.74
C ALA A 30 -9.60 -20.59 -1.07
N ILE A 31 -10.33 -19.60 -0.55
CA ILE A 31 -11.80 -19.49 -0.67
C ILE A 31 -12.14 -18.68 -1.92
N ASP A 32 -11.64 -17.44 -2.00
CA ASP A 32 -12.05 -16.49 -3.05
C ASP A 32 -11.05 -16.41 -4.21
N ARG A 33 -9.89 -17.09 -4.09
CA ARG A 33 -8.73 -16.98 -5.02
C ARG A 33 -8.22 -15.55 -5.23
N ASN A 34 -8.70 -14.61 -4.43
CA ASN A 34 -8.20 -13.26 -4.38
C ASN A 34 -6.82 -13.28 -3.73
N THR A 35 -5.91 -12.53 -4.34
CA THR A 35 -4.52 -12.42 -3.92
C THR A 35 -4.45 -11.35 -2.83
N GLU A 36 -3.92 -11.72 -1.66
CA GLU A 36 -3.47 -10.77 -0.64
C GLU A 36 -2.06 -10.24 -0.96
N ALA A 37 -1.39 -10.79 -1.98
CA ALA A 37 -0.16 -10.26 -2.55
C ALA A 37 -0.40 -9.00 -3.42
N VAL A 38 -0.97 -7.96 -2.82
CA VAL A 38 -1.16 -6.64 -3.43
C VAL A 38 -0.58 -5.59 -2.49
N GLY A 39 0.18 -4.66 -3.07
CA GLY A 39 0.60 -3.42 -2.43
C GLY A 39 0.29 -2.23 -3.34
N MET A 40 0.03 -1.09 -2.74
CA MET A 40 -0.18 0.20 -3.42
C MET A 40 0.86 1.19 -2.93
N VAL A 41 1.31 2.07 -3.82
CA VAL A 41 2.32 3.07 -3.54
C VAL A 41 2.01 4.35 -4.27
N GLU A 42 2.24 5.48 -3.62
CA GLU A 42 2.17 6.78 -4.25
C GLU A 42 3.53 7.19 -4.80
N ASP A 43 3.56 7.50 -6.10
CA ASP A 43 4.70 8.11 -6.76
C ASP A 43 4.36 9.54 -7.18
N ASN A 44 5.09 10.51 -6.63
CA ASN A 44 4.99 11.92 -6.99
C ASN A 44 5.98 12.31 -8.09
N GLY A 45 6.51 11.33 -8.81
CA GLY A 45 7.44 11.51 -9.93
C GLY A 45 8.92 11.46 -9.52
N GLY A 46 9.79 11.58 -10.52
CA GLY A 46 11.23 11.40 -10.36
C GLY A 46 11.56 9.98 -9.90
N PHE A 47 11.94 9.84 -8.63
CA PHE A 47 12.28 8.56 -7.99
C PHE A 47 11.57 8.35 -6.64
N SER A 48 10.54 9.14 -6.35
CA SER A 48 9.93 9.18 -5.02
C SER A 48 9.23 7.87 -4.64
N GLY A 49 8.66 7.16 -5.61
CA GLY A 49 7.99 5.87 -5.39
C GLY A 49 8.92 4.66 -5.19
N ILE A 50 10.24 4.76 -5.45
CA ILE A 50 11.15 3.59 -5.40
C ILE A 50 11.27 3.02 -3.98
N ILE A 51 11.55 3.89 -3.00
CA ILE A 51 11.75 3.46 -1.61
C ILE A 51 10.43 2.96 -1.00
N PRO A 52 9.29 3.66 -1.14
CA PRO A 52 8.01 3.13 -0.70
C PRO A 52 7.66 1.79 -1.38
N ALA A 53 7.91 1.63 -2.68
CA ALA A 53 7.56 0.38 -3.35
C ALA A 53 8.34 -0.81 -2.79
N THR A 54 9.61 -0.58 -2.47
CA THR A 54 10.46 -1.60 -1.82
C THR A 54 10.01 -1.86 -0.38
N HIS A 55 9.57 -0.83 0.34
CA HIS A 55 9.02 -0.93 1.69
C HIS A 55 7.75 -1.79 1.71
N GLU A 56 6.80 -1.50 0.82
CA GLU A 56 5.52 -2.23 0.75
C GLU A 56 5.67 -3.69 0.32
N VAL A 57 6.68 -4.02 -0.50
CA VAL A 57 7.01 -5.42 -0.81
C VAL A 57 7.58 -6.17 0.40
N ALA A 58 8.18 -5.45 1.35
CA ALA A 58 8.80 -6.04 2.54
C ALA A 58 7.84 -6.19 3.72
N HIS A 59 6.68 -5.53 3.68
CA HIS A 59 5.57 -5.82 4.59
C HIS A 59 5.07 -7.25 4.39
#